data_AF-A0A4R7B7M7-F1
#
_entry.id   AF-A0A4R7B7M7-F1
#
_cell.length_a   1.000
_cell.length_b   1.000
_cell.length_c   1.000
_cell.angle_alpha   90.00
_cell.angle_beta   90.00
_cell.angle_gamma   90.00
#
_symmetry.space_group_name_H-M   'P 1'
#
loop_
_entity.id
_entity.type
_entity.pdbx_description
1 polymer ?
#
loop_
_entity_poly.entity_id
_entity_poly.type
_entity_poly.pdbx_seq_one_letter_code
_entity_poly.pdbx_strand_id
1 'polypeptide(L)'
;MMWLTAMASSLGCMLAFYGARKIWRTVRYTKPRHRGIDPVGEAEVFLAYGRTKDAVRVLRDALRDEPDNLAAKVTLLRAYSTDGNVRAYSSLAHDVQESLRGQAVWSTIQRNGRDMDPGNPLFNT
;
A
#
# COMPACT_ATOMS: atom_id res chain seq x y z
N MET A 1 -5.88 -40.01 44.78
CA MET A 1 -6.88 -39.83 43.70
C MET A 1 -7.53 -38.48 43.94
N MET A 2 -7.02 -37.34 43.45
CA MET A 2 -7.22 -36.85 42.08
C MET A 2 -6.24 -35.67 41.85
N TRP A 3 -5.00 -35.95 41.48
CA TRP A 3 -4.22 -35.03 40.65
C TRP A 3 -4.61 -35.36 39.21
N LEU A 4 -5.61 -34.69 38.64
CA LEU A 4 -5.85 -34.55 37.18
C LEU A 4 -7.21 -33.84 36.98
N THR A 5 -7.22 -32.55 36.66
CA THR A 5 -8.22 -31.84 35.81
C THR A 5 -8.10 -30.33 35.97
N ALA A 6 -6.98 -29.73 35.56
CA ALA A 6 -6.99 -28.30 35.20
C ALA A 6 -5.90 -27.92 34.18
N MET A 7 -5.40 -28.87 33.39
CA MET A 7 -4.59 -28.58 32.19
C MET A 7 -5.39 -28.83 30.91
N ALA A 8 -6.66 -28.43 30.87
CA ALA A 8 -7.50 -28.53 29.68
C ALA A 8 -8.33 -27.26 29.49
N SER A 9 -7.68 -26.11 29.28
CA SER A 9 -8.38 -24.87 28.90
C SER A 9 -7.59 -24.04 27.88
N SER A 10 -6.75 -24.66 27.05
CA SER A 10 -5.80 -23.90 26.22
C SER A 10 -6.22 -23.65 24.76
N LEU A 11 -7.22 -24.35 24.19
CA LEU A 11 -7.55 -24.20 22.76
C LEU A 11 -8.82 -23.37 22.48
N GLY A 12 -9.89 -23.54 23.26
CA GLY A 12 -11.17 -22.86 23.02
C GLY A 12 -11.11 -21.34 23.18
N CYS A 13 -10.48 -20.84 24.25
CA CYS A 13 -10.32 -19.41 24.50
C CYS A 13 -9.37 -18.73 23.51
N MET A 14 -8.30 -19.41 23.04
CA MET A 14 -7.42 -18.86 22.01
C MET A 14 -8.17 -18.66 20.69
N LEU A 15 -8.96 -19.63 20.24
CA LEU A 15 -9.68 -19.55 18.97
C LEU A 15 -10.73 -18.42 18.96
N ALA A 16 -11.45 -18.25 20.07
CA ALA A 16 -12.38 -17.13 20.24
C ALA A 16 -11.66 -15.77 20.21
N PHE A 17 -10.47 -15.66 20.84
CA PHE A 17 -9.68 -14.44 20.87
C PHE A 17 -9.09 -14.06 19.50
N TYR A 18 -8.57 -15.03 18.73
CA TYR A 18 -8.07 -14.79 17.37
C TYR A 18 -9.18 -14.41 16.38
N GLY A 19 -10.36 -15.05 16.48
CA GLY A 19 -11.53 -14.72 15.67
C GLY A 19 -12.05 -13.30 15.95
N ALA A 20 -12.18 -12.95 17.24
CA ALA A 20 -12.56 -11.62 17.67
C ALA A 20 -11.55 -10.57 17.16
N ARG A 21 -10.23 -10.77 17.36
CA ARG A 21 -9.20 -9.79 16.96
C ARG A 21 -9.22 -9.47 15.46
N LYS A 22 -9.53 -10.45 14.61
CA LYS A 22 -9.63 -10.24 13.15
C LYS A 22 -10.84 -9.36 12.80
N ILE A 23 -11.98 -9.61 13.42
CA ILE A 23 -13.21 -8.83 13.25
C ILE A 23 -13.03 -7.40 13.81
N TRP A 24 -12.36 -7.26 14.95
CA TRP A 24 -12.06 -5.94 15.53
C TRP A 24 -11.16 -5.07 14.65
N ARG A 25 -10.27 -5.65 13.84
CA ARG A 25 -9.42 -4.90 12.90
C ARG A 25 -10.20 -4.35 11.71
N THR A 26 -11.19 -5.10 11.20
CA THR A 26 -12.02 -4.65 10.09
C THR A 26 -13.05 -3.61 10.52
N VAL A 27 -13.60 -3.73 11.74
CA VAL A 27 -14.58 -2.76 12.27
C VAL A 27 -13.97 -1.38 12.55
N ARG A 28 -12.67 -1.30 12.87
CA ARG A 28 -11.97 -0.02 13.12
C ARG A 28 -11.33 0.62 11.90
N TYR A 29 -11.43 -0.01 10.72
CA TYR A 29 -10.84 0.57 9.51
C TYR A 29 -11.79 1.57 8.85
N THR A 30 -11.51 2.85 9.05
CA THR A 30 -12.18 3.93 8.33
C THR A 30 -11.26 4.45 7.24
N LYS A 31 -11.71 4.43 5.97
CA LYS A 31 -10.91 4.94 4.85
C LYS A 31 -10.51 6.41 5.08
N PRO A 32 -9.36 6.87 4.56
CA PRO A 32 -8.89 8.25 4.66
C PRO A 32 -9.94 9.30 4.31
N ARG A 33 -10.57 9.18 3.13
CA ARG A 33 -11.59 10.13 2.65
C ARG A 33 -12.78 10.26 3.60
N HIS A 34 -13.27 9.14 4.15
CA HIS A 34 -14.36 9.15 5.13
C HIS A 34 -13.98 9.77 6.48
N ARG A 35 -12.68 9.93 6.77
CA ARG A 35 -12.17 10.67 7.93
C ARG A 35 -11.92 12.16 7.62
N GLY A 36 -12.22 12.63 6.40
CA GLY A 36 -11.92 13.99 5.96
C GLY A 36 -10.43 14.26 5.72
N ILE A 37 -9.62 13.20 5.57
CA ILE A 37 -8.18 13.29 5.39
C ILE A 37 -7.86 13.02 3.92
N ASP A 38 -7.04 13.88 3.31
CA ASP A 38 -6.51 13.64 1.98
C ASP A 38 -5.62 12.38 1.98
N PRO A 39 -5.99 11.32 1.22
CA PRO A 39 -5.19 10.09 1.17
C PRO A 39 -3.78 10.30 0.62
N VAL A 40 -3.56 11.30 -0.24
CA VAL A 40 -2.22 11.60 -0.75
C VAL A 40 -1.35 12.10 0.40
N GLY A 41 -1.77 13.17 1.09
CA GLY A 41 -1.08 13.70 2.25
C GLY A 41 -0.85 12.67 3.36
N GLU A 42 -1.84 11.84 3.70
CA GLU A 42 -1.67 10.76 4.69
C GLU A 42 -0.59 9.75 4.26
N ALA A 43 -0.54 9.39 2.98
CA ALA A 43 0.47 8.48 2.46
C ALA A 43 1.87 9.10 2.44
N GLU A 44 2.01 10.40 2.16
CA GLU A 44 3.30 11.09 2.23
C GLU A 44 3.89 11.07 3.64
N VAL A 45 3.05 11.31 4.65
CA VAL A 45 3.43 11.17 6.06
C VAL A 45 3.91 9.74 6.35
N PHE A 46 3.19 8.71 5.87
CA PHE A 46 3.64 7.33 6.04
C PHE A 46 4.99 7.05 5.36
N LEU A 47 5.23 7.57 4.16
CA LEU A 47 6.52 7.42 3.48
C LEU A 47 7.66 8.11 4.25
N ALA A 48 7.43 9.32 4.79
CA ALA A 48 8.42 10.04 5.59
C ALA A 48 8.86 9.25 6.83
N TYR A 49 7.97 8.45 7.41
CA TYR A 49 8.26 7.57 8.54
C TYR A 49 8.66 6.14 8.13
N GLY A 50 8.92 5.88 6.84
CA GLY A 50 9.31 4.55 6.35
C GLY A 50 8.19 3.49 6.41
N ARG A 51 6.94 3.90 6.60
CA ARG A 51 5.76 3.03 6.68
C ARG A 51 5.16 2.76 5.31
N THR A 52 5.97 2.31 4.36
CA THR A 52 5.61 2.17 2.94
C THR A 52 4.39 1.27 2.73
N LYS A 53 4.24 0.19 3.50
CA LYS A 53 3.07 -0.72 3.39
C LYS A 53 1.74 -0.03 3.74
N ASP A 54 1.76 0.90 4.69
CA ASP A 54 0.56 1.68 5.04
C ASP A 54 0.24 2.74 3.97
N ALA A 55 1.26 3.38 3.41
CA ALA A 55 1.11 4.30 2.28
C ALA A 55 0.46 3.61 1.08
N VAL A 56 0.99 2.44 0.68
CA VAL A 56 0.43 1.62 -0.42
C VAL A 56 -1.05 1.28 -0.17
N ARG A 57 -1.40 0.87 1.06
CA ARG A 57 -2.78 0.55 1.41
C ARG A 57 -3.70 1.77 1.26
N VAL A 58 -3.32 2.91 1.81
CA VAL A 58 -4.10 4.16 1.73
C VAL A 58 -4.32 4.60 0.28
N LEU A 59 -3.27 4.58 -0.53
CA LEU A 59 -3.34 5.02 -1.93
C LEU A 59 -4.15 4.06 -2.79
N ARG A 60 -4.00 2.75 -2.59
CA ARG A 60 -4.82 1.77 -3.32
C ARG A 60 -6.30 1.88 -2.97
N ASP A 61 -6.63 2.15 -1.71
CA ASP A 61 -8.02 2.36 -1.31
C ASP A 61 -8.57 3.66 -1.90
N ALA A 62 -7.78 4.72 -1.96
CA ALA A 62 -8.16 5.97 -2.63
C ALA A 62 -8.40 5.76 -4.14
N LEU A 63 -7.55 4.99 -4.81
CA LEU A 63 -7.68 4.68 -6.24
C LEU A 63 -8.83 3.72 -6.57
N ARG A 64 -9.36 2.97 -5.59
CA ARG A 64 -10.61 2.22 -5.78
C ARG A 64 -11.81 3.15 -5.90
N ASP A 65 -11.77 4.27 -5.20
CA ASP A 65 -12.86 5.23 -5.14
C ASP A 65 -12.71 6.33 -6.22
N GLU A 66 -11.47 6.75 -6.54
CA GLU A 66 -11.16 7.65 -7.66
C GLU A 66 -10.00 7.09 -8.51
N PRO A 67 -10.31 6.24 -9.51
CA PRO A 67 -9.30 5.58 -10.34
C PRO A 67 -8.44 6.54 -11.17
N ASP A 68 -8.93 7.74 -11.45
CA ASP A 68 -8.26 8.74 -12.29
C ASP A 68 -7.42 9.74 -11.50
N ASN A 69 -7.34 9.59 -10.17
CA ASN A 69 -6.58 10.48 -9.30
C ASN A 69 -5.07 10.34 -9.56
N LEU A 70 -4.54 11.20 -10.42
CA LEU A 70 -3.16 11.16 -10.88
C LEU A 70 -2.15 11.41 -9.75
N ALA A 71 -2.47 12.30 -8.81
CA ALA A 71 -1.64 12.56 -7.64
C ALA A 71 -1.48 11.29 -6.78
N ALA A 72 -2.56 10.55 -6.54
CA ALA A 72 -2.50 9.27 -5.84
C ALA A 72 -1.69 8.22 -6.61
N LYS A 73 -1.80 8.15 -7.95
CA LYS A 73 -0.97 7.25 -8.78
C LYS A 73 0.52 7.58 -8.69
N VAL A 74 0.90 8.86 -8.77
CA VAL A 74 2.30 9.29 -8.66
C VAL A 74 2.87 8.97 -7.28
N THR A 75 2.12 9.27 -6.21
CA THR A 75 2.56 8.93 -4.84
C THR A 75 2.64 7.42 -4.64
N LEU A 76 1.78 6.63 -5.30
CA LEU A 76 1.81 5.18 -5.25
C LEU A 76 3.01 4.61 -6.01
N LEU A 77 3.42 5.20 -7.13
CA LEU A 77 4.68 4.87 -7.79
C LEU A 77 5.87 5.09 -6.85
N ARG A 78 5.92 6.24 -6.16
CA ARG A 78 6.96 6.50 -5.16
C ARG A 78 6.97 5.43 -4.07
N ALA A 79 5.79 5.09 -3.53
CA ALA A 79 5.67 4.03 -2.54
C ALA A 79 6.14 2.66 -3.07
N TYR A 80 5.78 2.28 -4.30
CA TYR A 80 6.25 1.02 -4.90
C TYR A 80 7.76 1.01 -5.15
N SER A 81 8.37 2.14 -5.52
CA SER A 81 9.82 2.22 -5.65
C SER A 81 10.54 2.03 -4.30
N THR A 82 9.99 2.61 -3.22
CA THR A 82 10.53 2.40 -1.86
C THR A 82 10.32 0.95 -1.38
N ASP A 83 9.22 0.30 -1.76
CA ASP A 83 8.93 -1.10 -1.41
C ASP A 83 9.74 -2.11 -2.23
N GLY A 84 10.37 -1.68 -3.34
CA GLY A 84 11.03 -2.56 -4.31
C GLY A 84 10.04 -3.41 -5.12
N ASN A 85 8.78 -2.99 -5.22
CA ASN A 85 7.73 -3.75 -5.91
C ASN A 85 7.75 -3.47 -7.41
N VAL A 86 8.72 -4.07 -8.10
CA VAL A 86 8.98 -3.85 -9.53
C VAL A 86 7.74 -4.11 -10.39
N ARG A 87 7.03 -5.22 -10.15
CA ARG A 87 5.85 -5.59 -10.95
C ARG A 87 4.74 -4.53 -10.82
N ALA A 88 4.41 -4.12 -9.60
CA ALA A 88 3.36 -3.13 -9.39
C ALA A 88 3.78 -1.75 -9.89
N TYR A 89 5.07 -1.41 -9.76
CA TYR A 89 5.63 -0.18 -10.29
C TYR A 89 5.50 -0.11 -11.80
N SER A 90 5.99 -1.11 -12.53
CA SER A 90 5.97 -1.13 -14.00
C SER A 90 4.55 -1.13 -14.56
N SER A 91 3.63 -1.88 -13.93
CA SER A 91 2.22 -1.86 -14.30
C SER A 91 1.63 -0.46 -14.18
N LEU A 92 1.82 0.20 -13.04
CA LEU A 92 1.25 1.53 -12.82
C LEU A 92 1.97 2.61 -13.65
N ALA A 93 3.26 2.45 -13.92
CA ALA A 93 4.02 3.37 -14.75
C ALA A 93 3.52 3.37 -16.20
N HIS A 94 3.17 2.19 -16.72
CA HIS A 94 2.54 2.06 -18.03
C HIS A 94 1.19 2.81 -18.06
N ASP A 95 0.37 2.66 -17.02
CA ASP A 95 -0.95 3.32 -16.94
C ASP A 95 -0.88 4.85 -16.92
N VAL A 96 0.21 5.44 -16.41
CA VAL A 96 0.36 6.90 -16.30
C VAL A 96 1.24 7.52 -17.37
N GLN A 97 1.91 6.71 -18.21
CA GLN A 97 2.90 7.18 -19.17
C GLN A 97 2.32 8.25 -20.09
N GLU A 98 1.19 7.99 -20.73
CA GLU A 98 0.59 8.94 -21.69
C GLU A 98 0.23 10.28 -21.04
N SER A 99 -0.26 10.24 -19.79
CA SER A 99 -0.65 11.44 -19.06
C SER A 99 0.55 12.27 -18.56
N LEU A 100 1.68 11.60 -18.28
CA LEU A 100 2.86 12.23 -17.67
C LEU A 100 4.01 12.47 -18.65
N ARG A 101 3.94 11.94 -19.87
CA ARG A 101 5.00 12.08 -20.88
C ARG A 101 5.34 13.56 -21.09
N GLY A 102 6.64 13.87 -21.12
CA GLY A 102 7.15 15.24 -21.27
C GLY A 102 7.16 16.07 -19.97
N GLN A 103 6.63 15.56 -18.87
CA GLN A 103 6.70 16.23 -17.56
C GLN A 103 7.92 15.76 -16.77
N ALA A 104 8.46 16.62 -15.91
CA ALA A 104 9.62 16.30 -15.07
C ALA A 104 9.39 15.08 -14.15
N VAL A 105 8.15 14.87 -13.70
CA VAL A 105 7.78 13.70 -12.89
C VAL A 105 7.98 12.38 -13.65
N TRP A 106 7.77 12.36 -14.97
CA TRP A 106 7.99 11.16 -15.78
C TRP A 106 9.46 10.78 -15.82
N SER A 107 10.38 11.74 -15.96
CA SER A 107 11.82 11.46 -15.92
C SER A 107 12.27 10.86 -14.58
N THR A 108 11.63 11.26 -13.47
CA THR A 108 11.86 10.64 -12.15
C THR A 108 11.32 9.21 -12.11
N ILE A 109 10.14 8.96 -12.68
CA ILE A 109 9.56 7.62 -12.76
C ILE A 109 10.48 6.69 -13.57
N GLN A 110 10.97 7.16 -14.71
CA GLN A 110 11.90 6.36 -15.54
C GLN A 110 13.23 6.11 -14.83
N ARG A 111 13.77 7.09 -14.11
CA ARG A 111 15.01 6.89 -13.34
C ARG A 111 14.85 5.79 -12.30
N ASN A 112 13.83 5.91 -11.45
CA ASN A 112 13.57 4.92 -10.41
C ASN A 112 13.25 3.54 -11.03
N GLY A 113 12.51 3.53 -12.14
CA GLY A 113 12.22 2.33 -12.91
C GLY A 113 13.49 1.64 -13.44
N ARG A 114 14.44 2.39 -14.00
CA ARG A 114 15.74 1.84 -14.44
C ARG A 114 16.58 1.29 -13.29
N ASP A 115 16.54 1.94 -12.13
CA ASP A 115 17.26 1.46 -10.94
C ASP A 115 16.73 0.10 -10.45
N MET A 116 15.43 -0.17 -10.68
CA MET A 116 14.77 -1.42 -10.29
C MET A 116 14.75 -2.50 -11.39
N ASP A 117 14.58 -2.08 -12.65
CA ASP A 117 14.36 -2.94 -13.81
C ASP A 117 15.01 -2.32 -15.07
N PRO A 118 16.35 -2.34 -15.17
CA PRO A 118 17.08 -1.66 -16.25
C PRO A 118 16.79 -2.25 -17.64
N GLY A 119 16.29 -3.48 -17.72
CA GLY A 119 15.94 -4.14 -18.98
C GLY A 119 14.60 -3.70 -19.57
N ASN A 120 13.80 -2.92 -18.83
CA ASN A 120 12.45 -2.56 -19.26
C ASN A 120 12.44 -1.37 -20.22
N PRO A 121 11.97 -1.53 -21.48
CA PRO A 121 11.96 -0.44 -22.46
C PRO A 121 11.16 0.79 -22.02
N LEU A 122 10.13 0.61 -21.16
CA LEU A 122 9.32 1.70 -20.62
C LEU A 122 10.17 2.79 -19.96
N PHE A 123 11.28 2.38 -19.34
CA PHE A 123 12.14 3.28 -18.58
C PHE A 123 13.37 3.75 -19.37
N ASN A 124 13.55 3.31 -20.61
CA ASN A 124 14.73 3.63 -21.44
C ASN A 124 14.41 4.56 -22.62
N THR A 125 13.19 5.07 -22.69
CA THR A 125 12.71 5.99 -23.75
C THR A 125 12.83 7.45 -23.34
#